data_AF-A0A351F524-F1
#
_entry.id   AF-A0A351F524-F1
#
_cell.length_a   1.000
_cell.length_b   1.000
_cell.length_c   1.000
_cell.angle_alpha   90.00
_cell.angle_beta   90.00
_cell.angle_gamma   90.00
#
_symmetry.space_group_name_H-M   'P 1'
#
loop_
_entity.id
_entity.type
_entity.pdbx_description
1 polymer ?
#
loop_
_entity_poly.entity_id
_entity_poly.type
_entity_poly.pdbx_seq_one_letter_code
_entity_poly.pdbx_strand_id
1 'polypeptide(L)'
;MYRAVDFPDKWEKSVNLAKNVILADTTLLNRGGKLYALACDMERTKNSELVLFGVNENMKLCSTELGCVVNDPVTARAAGEMFEYGGKLMRVSQDCSEEYGKRLNFLEVDSDFASYYREKAVKTVDVNDLNIIGIKNPLRVHTYNSSENYEVIDVYSANKSLLNFCGRLAYLTYKKFRG
;
A
#
# COMPACT_ATOMS: atom_id res chain seq x y z
N MET A 1 -3.40 -13.89 -1.50
CA MET A 1 -3.83 -13.37 -2.80
C MET A 1 -5.19 -13.92 -3.18
N TYR A 2 -6.02 -13.03 -3.68
CA TYR A 2 -7.29 -13.36 -4.33
C TYR A 2 -7.18 -12.99 -5.81
N ARG A 3 -7.90 -13.72 -6.66
CA ARG A 3 -8.00 -13.44 -8.10
C ARG A 3 -9.46 -13.13 -8.40
N ALA A 4 -9.71 -12.04 -9.12
CA ALA A 4 -11.04 -11.76 -9.63
C ALA A 4 -11.38 -12.81 -10.69
N VAL A 5 -12.51 -13.49 -10.52
CA VAL A 5 -13.07 -14.40 -11.54
C VAL A 5 -14.22 -13.77 -12.30
N ASP A 6 -14.79 -12.68 -11.75
CA ASP A 6 -15.81 -11.84 -12.36
C ASP A 6 -15.67 -10.44 -11.74
N PHE A 7 -14.88 -9.56 -12.36
CA PHE A 7 -14.54 -8.27 -11.76
C PHE A 7 -15.73 -7.28 -11.89
N PRO A 8 -16.09 -6.51 -10.83
CA PRO A 8 -15.42 -6.43 -9.52
C PRO A 8 -16.02 -7.34 -8.43
N ASP A 9 -17.06 -8.11 -8.75
CA ASP A 9 -17.98 -8.69 -7.76
C ASP A 9 -17.58 -10.07 -7.21
N LYS A 10 -16.84 -10.90 -7.97
CA LYS A 10 -16.46 -12.25 -7.54
C LYS A 10 -14.95 -12.47 -7.51
N TRP A 11 -14.50 -13.00 -6.39
CA TRP A 11 -13.10 -13.24 -6.08
C TRP A 11 -12.90 -14.64 -5.50
N GLU A 12 -11.84 -15.30 -5.93
CA GLU A 12 -11.44 -16.61 -5.40
C GLU A 12 -10.06 -16.55 -4.76
N LYS A 13 -9.87 -17.31 -3.69
CA LYS A 13 -8.56 -17.45 -3.04
C LYS A 13 -7.62 -18.18 -4.01
N SER A 14 -6.59 -17.47 -4.46
CA SER A 14 -5.63 -18.02 -5.42
C SER A 14 -4.45 -18.70 -4.70
N VAL A 15 -3.67 -17.92 -3.96
CA VAL A 15 -2.45 -18.42 -3.30
C VAL A 15 -2.19 -17.65 -2.02
N ASN A 16 -1.50 -18.31 -1.08
CA ASN A 16 -0.99 -17.64 0.10
C ASN A 16 0.51 -17.37 -0.05
N LEU A 17 0.92 -16.10 -0.08
CA LEU A 17 2.32 -15.69 -0.28
C LEU A 17 3.20 -16.01 0.93
N ALA A 18 2.67 -15.90 2.14
CA ALA A 18 3.40 -16.15 3.38
C ALA A 18 2.44 -16.59 4.50
N LYS A 19 2.94 -17.34 5.48
CA LYS A 19 2.17 -17.77 6.66
C LYS A 19 2.88 -17.29 7.92
N ASN A 20 2.12 -17.03 8.98
CA ASN A 20 2.63 -16.65 10.29
C ASN A 20 3.53 -15.40 10.25
N VAL A 21 3.13 -14.40 9.46
CA VAL A 21 3.79 -13.09 9.36
C VAL A 21 2.73 -12.00 9.38
N ILE A 22 3.08 -10.82 9.88
CA ILE A 22 2.21 -9.64 9.84
C ILE A 22 2.80 -8.62 8.86
N LEU A 23 2.40 -8.72 7.60
CA LEU A 23 2.82 -7.84 6.53
C LEU A 23 1.64 -7.02 6.03
N ALA A 24 1.93 -5.83 5.53
CA ALA A 24 0.93 -4.99 4.91
C ALA A 24 1.42 -4.31 3.63
N ASP A 25 0.46 -3.90 2.80
CA ASP A 25 0.63 -3.27 1.49
C ASP A 25 1.62 -3.99 0.57
N THR A 26 1.57 -5.33 0.56
CA THR A 26 2.45 -6.13 -0.28
C THR A 26 2.25 -5.79 -1.75
N THR A 27 3.29 -5.23 -2.37
CA THR A 27 3.31 -4.80 -3.76
C THR A 27 4.26 -5.69 -4.54
N LEU A 28 3.77 -6.33 -5.60
CA LEU A 28 4.55 -7.20 -6.47
C LEU A 28 5.17 -6.40 -7.62
N LEU A 29 6.37 -6.79 -8.05
CA LEU A 29 7.06 -6.16 -9.17
C LEU A 29 7.91 -7.20 -9.92
N ASN A 30 7.81 -7.22 -11.25
CA ASN A 30 8.72 -8.00 -12.10
C ASN A 30 9.89 -7.14 -12.57
N ARG A 31 11.13 -7.57 -12.31
CA ARG A 31 12.36 -6.93 -12.80
C ARG A 31 13.39 -7.97 -13.23
N GLY A 32 13.92 -7.79 -14.43
CA GLY A 32 14.95 -8.69 -14.99
C GLY A 32 14.49 -10.15 -15.08
N GLY A 33 13.20 -10.40 -15.30
CA GLY A 33 12.63 -11.75 -15.35
C GLY A 33 12.44 -12.42 -13.98
N LYS A 34 12.70 -11.69 -12.88
CA LYS A 34 12.47 -12.15 -11.51
C LYS A 34 11.30 -11.40 -10.89
N LEU A 35 10.52 -12.09 -10.06
CA LEU A 35 9.42 -11.50 -9.30
C LEU A 35 9.91 -11.14 -7.89
N TYR A 36 9.65 -9.90 -7.50
CA TYR A 36 9.93 -9.36 -6.17
C TYR A 36 8.63 -8.91 -5.51
N ALA A 37 8.69 -8.75 -4.19
CA ALA A 37 7.64 -8.14 -3.39
C ALA A 37 8.24 -7.16 -2.39
N LEU A 38 7.64 -5.98 -2.27
CA LEU A 38 7.89 -5.06 -1.17
C LEU A 38 6.69 -5.12 -0.22
N ALA A 39 6.94 -5.30 1.07
CA ALA A 39 5.87 -5.28 2.07
C ALA A 39 6.34 -4.61 3.35
N CYS A 40 5.45 -3.86 4.00
CA CYS A 40 5.74 -3.27 5.29
C CYS A 40 5.61 -4.35 6.38
N ASP A 41 6.67 -4.58 7.14
CA ASP A 41 6.67 -5.45 8.32
C ASP A 41 5.97 -4.70 9.45
N MET A 42 4.84 -5.24 9.91
CA MET A 42 4.00 -4.64 10.94
C MET A 42 4.21 -5.28 12.32
N GLU A 43 4.99 -6.36 12.39
CA GLU A 43 5.27 -7.10 13.61
C GLU A 43 6.44 -6.48 14.36
N ARG A 44 7.52 -6.14 13.65
CA ARG A 44 8.76 -5.62 14.24
C ARG A 44 8.67 -4.14 14.59
N THR A 45 8.20 -3.33 13.65
CA THR A 45 8.04 -1.89 13.82
C THR A 45 6.72 -1.47 13.18
N LYS A 46 5.91 -0.67 13.87
CA LYS A 46 4.62 -0.26 13.29
C LYS A 46 4.88 0.75 12.17
N ASN A 47 4.57 0.36 10.93
CA ASN A 47 4.64 1.20 9.72
C ASN A 47 6.04 1.63 9.27
N SER A 48 7.13 1.21 9.91
CA SER A 48 8.44 1.79 9.65
C SER A 48 9.34 0.95 8.78
N GLU A 49 9.24 -0.38 8.79
CA GLU A 49 10.14 -1.24 8.01
C GLU A 49 9.49 -1.70 6.70
N LEU A 50 10.11 -1.37 5.56
CA LEU A 50 9.80 -1.94 4.25
C LEU A 50 10.81 -3.03 3.93
N VAL A 51 10.33 -4.25 3.75
CA VAL A 51 11.16 -5.41 3.49
C VAL A 51 11.02 -5.85 2.03
N LEU A 52 12.16 -6.09 1.38
CA LEU A 52 12.24 -6.65 0.04
C LEU A 52 12.35 -8.17 0.09
N PHE A 53 11.40 -8.83 -0.56
CA PHE A 53 11.34 -10.26 -0.75
C PHE A 53 11.54 -10.63 -2.22
N GLY A 54 12.18 -11.77 -2.45
CA GLY A 54 12.02 -12.50 -3.71
C GLY A 54 10.70 -13.27 -3.68
N VAL A 55 10.17 -13.60 -4.85
CA VAL A 55 9.00 -14.49 -4.97
C VAL A 55 9.37 -15.68 -5.84
N ASN A 56 9.27 -16.87 -5.27
CA ASN A 56 9.60 -18.10 -5.99
C ASN A 56 8.45 -18.57 -6.91
N GLU A 57 8.72 -19.61 -7.69
CA GLU A 57 7.76 -20.23 -8.63
C GLU A 57 6.45 -20.70 -7.96
N ASN A 58 6.48 -21.02 -6.67
CA ASN A 58 5.33 -21.44 -5.87
C ASN A 58 4.57 -20.25 -5.26
N MET A 59 4.87 -19.03 -5.71
CA MET A 59 4.33 -17.77 -5.20
C MET A 59 4.50 -17.66 -3.68
N LYS A 60 5.71 -17.92 -3.19
CA LYS A 60 6.08 -17.72 -1.78
C LYS A 60 7.09 -16.59 -1.66
N LEU A 61 6.92 -15.77 -0.62
CA LEU A 61 7.91 -14.79 -0.23
C LEU A 61 9.16 -15.51 0.27
N CYS A 62 10.31 -15.11 -0.25
CA CYS A 62 11.63 -15.58 0.13
C CYS A 62 12.45 -14.38 0.58
N SER A 63 13.20 -14.52 1.67
CA SER A 63 14.12 -13.48 2.12
C SER A 63 15.16 -13.17 1.05
N THR A 64 15.51 -11.90 0.91
CA THR A 64 16.64 -11.44 0.10
C THR A 64 17.81 -11.08 1.01
N GLU A 65 19.01 -10.94 0.43
CA GLU A 65 20.18 -10.44 1.17
C GLU A 65 20.00 -8.98 1.62
N LEU A 66 19.19 -8.20 0.90
CA LEU A 66 18.88 -6.81 1.24
C LEU A 66 17.96 -6.69 2.45
N GLY A 67 16.99 -7.60 2.61
CA GLY A 67 16.08 -7.60 3.75
C GLY A 67 15.29 -6.29 3.87
N CYS A 68 15.48 -5.58 4.98
CA CYS A 68 14.85 -4.28 5.22
C CYS A 68 15.55 -3.18 4.42
N VAL A 69 14.83 -2.57 3.48
CA VAL A 69 15.37 -1.57 2.55
C VAL A 69 14.99 -0.13 2.89
N VAL A 70 13.94 0.06 3.70
CA VAL A 70 13.52 1.36 4.25
C VAL A 70 13.15 1.17 5.70
N ASN A 71 13.62 2.07 6.58
CA ASN A 71 13.23 2.12 7.98
C ASN A 71 12.77 3.54 8.36
N ASP A 72 11.59 3.92 7.87
CA ASP A 72 11.04 5.27 8.01
C ASP A 72 9.50 5.23 7.84
N PRO A 73 8.70 5.61 8.86
CA PRO A 73 7.24 5.61 8.76
C PRO A 73 6.67 6.61 7.74
N VAL A 74 7.47 7.57 7.25
CA VAL A 74 7.06 8.47 6.16
C VAL A 74 7.04 7.75 4.82
N THR A 75 7.88 6.73 4.63
CA THR A 75 8.13 6.15 3.31
C THR A 75 7.93 4.64 3.22
N ALA A 76 7.91 3.90 4.33
CA ALA A 76 7.91 2.44 4.28
C ALA A 76 6.60 1.81 3.79
N ARG A 77 5.45 2.33 4.20
CA ARG A 77 4.14 1.81 3.78
C ARG A 77 3.88 2.10 2.30
N ALA A 78 3.68 1.08 1.48
CA ALA A 78 3.36 1.27 0.08
C ALA A 78 1.95 1.86 -0.08
N ALA A 79 1.75 2.61 -1.16
CA ALA A 79 0.49 3.28 -1.47
C ALA A 79 0.02 2.98 -2.89
N GLY A 80 0.25 1.76 -3.37
CA GLY A 80 -0.15 1.31 -4.70
C GLY A 80 0.98 0.60 -5.44
N GLU A 81 0.71 0.29 -6.71
CA GLU A 81 1.64 -0.35 -7.62
C GLU A 81 2.80 0.60 -7.99
N MET A 82 3.98 0.02 -8.19
CA MET A 82 5.11 0.76 -8.75
C MET A 82 4.95 0.90 -10.26
N PHE A 83 5.21 2.08 -10.81
CA PHE A 83 4.97 2.39 -12.22
C PHE A 83 6.14 3.11 -12.86
N GLU A 84 6.22 3.09 -14.20
CA GLU A 84 7.23 3.84 -14.94
C GLU A 84 6.72 5.25 -15.28
N TYR A 85 7.55 6.26 -15.03
CA TYR A 85 7.27 7.64 -15.41
C TYR A 85 8.54 8.33 -15.88
N GLY A 86 8.55 8.85 -17.11
CA GLY A 86 9.75 9.52 -17.66
C GLY A 86 10.98 8.61 -17.77
N GLY A 87 10.78 7.29 -17.97
CA GLY A 87 11.86 6.30 -18.00
C GLY A 87 12.46 5.97 -16.63
N LYS A 88 11.77 6.34 -15.55
CA LYS A 88 12.16 6.07 -14.17
C LYS A 88 11.08 5.24 -13.47
N LEU A 89 11.54 4.29 -12.67
CA LEU A 89 10.66 3.52 -11.80
C LEU A 89 10.25 4.38 -10.60
N MET A 90 8.95 4.50 -10.42
CA MET A 90 8.33 5.23 -9.32
C MET A 90 7.67 4.27 -8.34
N ARG A 91 7.87 4.52 -7.06
CA ARG A 91 7.09 3.94 -5.96
C ARG A 91 6.29 5.03 -5.29
N VAL A 92 5.04 4.73 -4.93
CA VAL A 92 4.26 5.59 -4.05
C VAL A 92 4.25 4.99 -2.66
N SER A 93 4.52 5.82 -1.67
CA SER A 93 4.33 5.47 -0.27
C SER A 93 3.26 6.36 0.36
N GLN A 94 2.69 5.86 1.45
CA GLN A 94 1.82 6.63 2.32
C GLN A 94 2.63 7.05 3.55
N ASP A 95 2.52 8.33 3.88
CA ASP A 95 3.12 8.85 5.10
C ASP A 95 2.25 8.46 6.30
N CYS A 96 2.84 7.63 7.16
CA CYS A 96 2.23 7.13 8.38
C CYS A 96 2.93 7.67 9.64
N SER A 97 3.71 8.74 9.53
CA SER A 97 4.49 9.29 10.66
C SER A 97 3.61 9.96 11.72
N GLU A 98 2.57 10.69 11.31
CA GLU A 98 1.62 11.35 12.21
C GLU A 98 0.36 10.52 12.43
N GLU A 99 -0.27 10.13 11.33
CA GLU A 99 -1.48 9.33 11.29
C GLU A 99 -1.49 8.45 10.04
N TYR A 100 -2.24 7.35 10.09
CA TYR A 100 -2.34 6.43 8.96
C TYR A 100 -2.75 7.14 7.67
N GLY A 101 -1.89 7.05 6.65
CA GLY A 101 -2.20 7.45 5.29
C GLY A 101 -2.40 8.95 5.14
N LYS A 102 -1.59 9.79 5.80
CA LYS A 102 -1.75 11.24 5.84
C LYS A 102 -1.65 11.88 4.45
N ARG A 103 -0.56 11.56 3.76
CA ARG A 103 -0.14 12.13 2.48
C ARG A 103 0.54 11.04 1.65
N LEU A 104 0.69 11.28 0.36
CA LEU A 104 1.42 10.40 -0.55
C LEU A 104 2.82 10.94 -0.83
N ASN A 105 3.83 10.07 -0.83
CA ASN A 105 5.16 10.41 -1.34
C ASN A 105 5.44 9.62 -2.61
N PHE A 106 5.79 10.32 -3.67
CA PHE A 106 6.29 9.76 -4.92
C PHE A 106 7.81 9.69 -4.83
N LEU A 107 8.33 8.48 -5.02
CA LEU A 107 9.71 8.12 -4.79
C LEU A 107 10.30 7.58 -6.10
N GLU A 108 11.35 8.20 -6.61
CA GLU A 108 12.15 7.61 -7.69
C GLU A 108 12.99 6.49 -7.11
N VAL A 109 12.92 5.30 -7.70
CA VAL A 109 13.64 4.11 -7.26
C VAL A 109 14.84 3.85 -8.16
N ASP A 110 16.01 3.74 -7.54
CA ASP A 110 17.26 3.28 -8.14
C ASP A 110 17.65 1.96 -7.46
N SER A 111 17.39 0.84 -8.14
CA SER A 111 17.61 -0.49 -7.59
C SER A 111 17.74 -1.53 -8.69
N ASP A 112 18.63 -2.50 -8.47
CA ASP A 112 18.64 -3.76 -9.22
C ASP A 112 17.81 -4.87 -8.53
N PHE A 113 17.25 -4.57 -7.35
CA PHE A 113 16.48 -5.42 -6.46
C PHE A 113 17.22 -6.68 -5.96
N ALA A 114 18.49 -6.83 -6.31
CA ALA A 114 19.29 -8.01 -6.00
C ALA A 114 20.43 -7.66 -5.06
N SER A 115 21.18 -6.60 -5.36
CA SER A 115 22.38 -6.20 -4.63
C SER A 115 22.27 -4.81 -4.00
N TYR A 116 21.36 -3.95 -4.47
CA TYR A 116 21.10 -2.66 -3.83
C TYR A 116 19.67 -2.16 -4.03
N TYR A 117 19.20 -1.35 -3.08
CA TYR A 117 17.95 -0.60 -3.18
C TYR A 117 18.15 0.80 -2.63
N ARG A 118 17.83 1.81 -3.43
CA ARG A 118 17.78 3.21 -3.02
C ARG A 118 16.54 3.86 -3.60
N GLU A 119 16.01 4.82 -2.88
CA GLU A 119 14.89 5.62 -3.34
C GLU A 119 15.03 7.06 -2.86
N LYS A 120 14.42 7.99 -3.61
CA LYS A 120 14.43 9.40 -3.27
C LYS A 120 13.05 9.99 -3.49
N ALA A 121 12.53 10.69 -2.49
CA ALA A 121 11.32 11.47 -2.64
C ALA A 121 11.51 12.59 -3.68
N VAL A 122 10.62 12.61 -4.67
CA VAL A 122 10.57 13.65 -5.71
C VAL A 122 9.36 14.55 -5.55
N LYS A 123 8.28 14.05 -4.96
CA LYS A 123 7.07 14.83 -4.71
C LYS A 123 6.31 14.26 -3.51
N THR A 124 5.80 15.14 -2.67
CA THR A 124 4.78 14.81 -1.67
C THR A 124 3.48 15.48 -2.08
N VAL A 125 2.37 14.76 -1.92
CA VAL A 125 1.01 15.22 -2.22
C VAL A 125 0.17 15.05 -0.97
N ASP A 126 -0.21 16.17 -0.37
CA ASP A 126 -1.21 16.23 0.69
C ASP A 126 -2.61 16.39 0.07
N VAL A 127 -3.65 16.08 0.84
CA VAL A 127 -5.03 16.26 0.38
C VAL A 127 -5.32 17.71 -0.03
N ASN A 128 -4.65 18.67 0.60
CA ASN A 128 -4.82 20.10 0.33
C ASN A 128 -4.18 20.54 -1.00
N ASP A 129 -3.32 19.71 -1.60
CA ASP A 129 -2.75 19.95 -2.92
C ASP A 129 -3.71 19.57 -4.06
N LEU A 130 -4.84 18.92 -3.74
CA LEU A 130 -5.77 18.36 -4.71
C LEU A 130 -7.07 19.17 -4.77
N ASN A 131 -7.56 19.41 -5.98
CA ASN A 131 -8.92 19.93 -6.19
C ASN A 131 -9.92 18.77 -6.29
N ILE A 132 -10.49 18.38 -5.15
CA ILE A 132 -11.36 17.21 -5.05
C ILE A 132 -12.83 17.63 -5.19
N ILE A 133 -13.47 17.22 -6.27
CA ILE A 133 -14.87 17.51 -6.57
C ILE A 133 -15.76 16.41 -5.97
N GLY A 134 -16.86 16.79 -5.31
CA GLY A 134 -17.87 15.85 -4.84
C GLY A 134 -17.58 15.15 -3.51
N ILE A 135 -16.42 15.36 -2.90
CA ILE A 135 -16.08 14.84 -1.57
C ILE A 135 -16.12 15.97 -0.55
N LYS A 136 -16.95 15.83 0.49
CA LYS A 136 -17.00 16.80 1.60
C LYS A 136 -15.86 16.51 2.58
N ASN A 137 -15.16 17.54 3.06
CA ASN A 137 -14.11 17.43 4.09
C ASN A 137 -13.09 16.30 3.82
N PRO A 138 -12.41 16.29 2.67
CA PRO A 138 -11.32 15.35 2.45
C PRO A 138 -10.18 15.70 3.42
N LEU A 139 -9.61 14.69 4.07
CA LEU A 139 -8.61 14.90 5.13
C LEU A 139 -7.27 14.26 4.82
N ARG A 140 -7.25 13.19 4.02
CA ARG A 140 -6.03 12.46 3.71
C ARG A 140 -6.11 11.74 2.37
N VAL A 141 -4.94 11.40 1.82
CA VAL A 141 -4.78 10.58 0.61
C VAL A 141 -3.76 9.48 0.88
N HIS A 142 -4.09 8.24 0.51
CA HIS A 142 -3.33 7.09 1.01
C HIS A 142 -3.12 5.94 0.02
N THR A 143 -3.69 6.02 -1.17
CA THR A 143 -3.34 5.13 -2.29
C THR A 143 -3.40 5.88 -3.61
N TYR A 144 -2.48 5.56 -4.51
CA TYR A 144 -2.41 6.03 -5.88
C TYR A 144 -2.12 4.82 -6.77
N ASN A 145 -2.92 4.64 -7.82
CA ASN A 145 -2.62 3.71 -8.89
C ASN A 145 -2.93 4.38 -10.23
N SER A 146 -2.20 3.99 -11.26
CA SER A 146 -2.48 4.44 -12.61
C SER A 146 -2.31 3.30 -13.61
N SER A 147 -2.96 3.47 -14.74
CA SER A 147 -2.86 2.64 -15.93
C SER A 147 -2.87 3.58 -17.13
N GLU A 148 -2.77 3.03 -18.34
CA GLU A 148 -2.87 3.82 -19.57
C GLU A 148 -4.15 4.67 -19.66
N ASN A 149 -5.26 4.15 -19.13
CA ASN A 149 -6.59 4.75 -19.33
C ASN A 149 -7.18 5.38 -18.06
N TYR A 150 -6.65 5.05 -16.89
CA TYR A 150 -7.25 5.43 -15.60
C TYR A 150 -6.19 5.79 -14.57
N GLU A 151 -6.50 6.81 -13.79
CA GLU A 151 -5.79 7.17 -12.56
C GLU A 151 -6.77 7.07 -11.39
N VAL A 152 -6.35 6.47 -10.29
CA VAL A 152 -7.17 6.20 -9.12
C VAL A 152 -6.43 6.67 -7.88
N ILE A 153 -7.08 7.56 -7.13
CA ILE A 153 -6.58 8.08 -5.84
C ILE A 153 -7.60 7.75 -4.76
N ASP A 154 -7.15 7.13 -3.68
CA ASP A 154 -7.99 6.86 -2.51
C ASP A 154 -7.90 8.02 -1.51
N VAL A 155 -9.05 8.65 -1.25
CA VAL A 155 -9.23 9.82 -0.39
C VAL A 155 -10.02 9.43 0.84
N TYR A 156 -9.45 9.67 2.01
CA TYR A 156 -10.18 9.58 3.27
C TYR A 156 -10.89 10.90 3.58
N SER A 157 -12.19 10.83 3.82
CA SER A 157 -13.02 11.93 4.28
C SER A 157 -13.71 11.59 5.61
N ALA A 158 -13.77 12.55 6.52
CA ALA A 158 -14.55 12.40 7.75
C ALA A 158 -16.04 12.67 7.47
N ASN A 159 -16.82 11.60 7.42
CA ASN A 159 -18.27 11.69 7.27
C ASN A 159 -18.95 11.76 8.66
N LYS A 160 -19.28 12.97 9.13
CA LYS A 160 -20.05 13.21 10.36
C LYS A 160 -21.55 12.95 10.16
N SER A 161 -21.91 11.76 9.66
CA SER A 161 -23.31 11.34 9.50
C SER A 161 -23.81 10.65 10.77
N LEU A 162 -24.97 11.09 11.27
CA LEU A 162 -25.68 10.40 12.37
C LEU A 162 -25.93 8.92 12.04
N LEU A 163 -26.19 8.61 10.77
CA LEU A 163 -26.43 7.25 10.30
C LEU A 163 -25.19 6.37 10.48
N ASN A 164 -24.00 6.90 10.19
CA ASN A 164 -22.73 6.19 10.40
C ASN A 164 -22.45 5.97 11.90
N PHE A 165 -22.83 6.94 12.74
CA PHE A 165 -22.73 6.81 14.19
C PHE A 165 -23.64 5.71 14.73
N CYS A 166 -24.92 5.72 14.36
CA CYS A 166 -25.88 4.68 14.73
C CYS A 166 -25.47 3.30 14.19
N GLY A 167 -24.98 3.23 12.95
CA GLY A 167 -24.47 1.99 12.35
C GLY A 167 -23.26 1.42 13.10
N ARG A 168 -22.29 2.27 13.49
CA ARG A 168 -21.15 1.85 14.32
C ARG A 168 -21.59 1.35 15.69
N LEU A 169 -22.53 2.03 16.35
CA LEU A 169 -23.09 1.58 17.62
C LEU A 169 -23.75 0.21 17.46
N ALA A 170 -24.65 0.05 16.49
CA ALA A 170 -25.32 -1.21 16.21
C ALA A 170 -24.33 -2.35 15.96
N TYR A 171 -23.27 -2.12 15.18
CA TYR A 171 -22.22 -3.10 14.93
C TYR A 171 -21.42 -3.48 16.20
N LEU A 172 -21.04 -2.49 17.01
CA LEU A 172 -20.31 -2.74 18.26
C LEU A 172 -21.17 -3.52 19.27
N THR A 173 -22.45 -3.16 19.38
CA THR A 173 -23.44 -3.89 20.20
C THR A 173 -23.59 -5.32 19.70
N TYR A 174 -23.80 -5.51 18.39
CA TYR A 174 -23.89 -6.83 17.76
C TYR A 174 -22.65 -7.70 18.04
N LYS A 175 -21.45 -7.13 17.88
CA LYS A 175 -20.17 -7.84 18.15
C LYS A 175 -20.04 -8.25 19.61
N LYS A 176 -20.52 -7.42 20.55
CA LYS A 176 -20.49 -7.71 22.00
C LYS A 176 -21.45 -8.84 22.41
N PHE A 177 -22.52 -9.08 21.67
CA PHE A 177 -23.49 -10.14 21.96
C PHE A 177 -23.22 -11.46 21.20
N ARG A 178 -22.24 -11.48 20.28
CA ARG A 178 -21.87 -12.67 19.49
C ARG A 178 -20.42 -13.15 19.69
N GLY A 179 -19.61 -12.44 20.47
CA GLY A 179 -18.33 -12.92 21.00
C GLY A 179 -18.51 -13.40 22.43
#